data_AF-A0A954Y7Y9-F1
#
_entry.id   AF-A0A954Y7Y9-F1
#
_cell.length_a   1.000
_cell.length_b   1.000
_cell.length_c   1.000
_cell.angle_alpha   90.00
_cell.angle_beta   90.00
_cell.angle_gamma   90.00
#
_symmetry.space_group_name_H-M   'P 1'
#
loop_
_entity.id
_entity.type
_entity.pdbx_description
1 polymer ?
#
loop_
_entity_poly.entity_id
_entity_poly.type
_entity_poly.pdbx_seq_one_letter_code
_entity_poly.pdbx_strand_id
1 'polypeptide(L)'
;MLYGPDSFGYEAEAVPYEFEDISATGTVELLDVDDSSFALTAADLSGFEFEFYGVEYTTGINPSSNGLITFGSGNSEYSNEDFTTIPPQAAIAPLWDDLVTYNGGGVYWQVLGSGGDQRLVIQWDDVFYIGGSQSNPITFQAVLYERTGDIQFNYADLGDNSTSQNEGASATIGIKASGPQGGDRLVPSYDAGPNGFVGSARSTRFAFRDPVVFGLDVATDDIVQLNFDTGQEVSRFSLPQGGAVFNDAIAFSGDRVFYYGFDGTARSLQEFSTAGTLLDTDPIASLGLPVTIDGLALHDALLVASDSTTGRVYFVNTTTDTLVRSWLSPVGLGEGLAGAGERGSLFVADSAADTITELDADTGEVVRVLSLPMVGPAGLAYVESELIVSSPFGELRRLNPDTGQVLGAVNTGLQLSALGGDDATTPAPRVLSSSISDGDTVGPGTIVYSAQFSRPLNAGVLDASDVLLVGASTGEQPIDSLSYNAQTQTLTLTLGVLFEDQYTLTLLSAADAFVGVGGRPLDGEAAPGTSVPSGNRVEGGDFSVHFSADVDVAPLPSPFEPVAPLGSQVYRYTVHGNVSSTSDLDGFSLAIDPNQDLTLVLEGAPGLVMFFSPSGGGGDGGGFLQEVGLA
;
A
#
# COMPACT_ATOMS: atom_id res chain seq x y z
N MET A 1 12.06 7.69 -2.92
CA MET A 1 10.71 7.20 -3.26
C MET A 1 10.93 6.00 -4.16
N LEU A 2 10.42 4.83 -3.78
CA LEU A 2 10.60 3.56 -4.49
C LEU A 2 9.28 3.18 -5.18
N TYR A 3 9.34 2.56 -6.36
CA TYR A 3 8.20 2.09 -7.14
C TYR A 3 8.57 0.75 -7.81
N GLY A 4 7.66 -0.22 -7.78
CA GLY A 4 7.95 -1.61 -8.18
C GLY A 4 8.24 -2.53 -6.99
N PRO A 5 8.91 -3.68 -7.20
CA PRO A 5 9.46 -4.16 -8.48
C PRO A 5 8.37 -4.54 -9.50
N ASP A 6 8.75 -4.64 -10.77
CA ASP A 6 7.97 -5.34 -11.78
C ASP A 6 8.17 -6.87 -11.67
N SER A 7 7.40 -7.68 -12.41
CA SER A 7 7.49 -9.14 -12.31
C SER A 7 8.81 -9.75 -12.83
N PHE A 8 9.66 -8.94 -13.47
CA PHE A 8 11.00 -9.36 -13.83
C PHE A 8 11.99 -9.09 -12.69
N GLY A 9 11.78 -8.04 -11.90
CA GLY A 9 12.64 -7.64 -10.77
C GLY A 9 13.23 -6.23 -10.91
N TYR A 10 12.77 -5.41 -11.86
CA TYR A 10 13.18 -4.00 -11.93
C TYR A 10 12.42 -3.15 -10.92
N GLU A 11 13.13 -2.32 -10.19
CA GLU A 11 12.59 -1.27 -9.32
C GLU A 11 12.97 0.11 -9.82
N ALA A 12 12.14 1.13 -9.56
CA ALA A 12 12.40 2.52 -9.85
C ALA A 12 12.55 3.33 -8.55
N GLU A 13 13.61 4.13 -8.47
CA GLU A 13 13.89 5.00 -7.33
C GLU A 13 14.14 6.44 -7.80
N ALA A 14 13.53 7.41 -7.12
CA ALA A 14 13.92 8.81 -7.23
C ALA A 14 15.29 9.03 -6.58
N VAL A 15 16.29 9.42 -7.38
CA VAL A 15 17.69 9.59 -6.96
C VAL A 15 18.11 11.06 -7.03
N PRO A 16 19.22 11.46 -6.34
CA PRO A 16 19.75 12.81 -6.48
C PRO A 16 19.99 13.18 -7.95
N TYR A 17 19.65 14.41 -8.30
CA TYR A 17 19.80 14.91 -9.66
C TYR A 17 21.27 14.88 -10.12
N GLU A 18 21.48 14.29 -11.29
CA GLU A 18 22.73 14.26 -12.03
C GLU A 18 22.43 14.50 -13.51
N PHE A 19 23.34 15.12 -14.27
CA PHE A 19 23.16 15.29 -15.72
C PHE A 19 24.53 15.25 -16.41
N GLU A 20 24.63 14.47 -17.48
CA GLU A 20 25.86 14.26 -18.24
C GLU A 20 25.72 14.87 -19.63
N ASP A 21 25.98 16.17 -19.71
CA ASP A 21 25.81 16.92 -20.96
C ASP A 21 26.80 16.47 -22.05
N ILE A 22 26.26 15.83 -23.09
CA ILE A 22 26.95 15.38 -24.29
C ILE A 22 26.60 16.22 -25.53
N SER A 23 25.86 17.33 -25.41
CA SER A 23 25.48 18.20 -26.54
C SER A 23 26.67 18.66 -27.40
N ALA A 24 27.85 18.80 -26.78
CA ALA A 24 29.10 19.22 -27.43
C ALA A 24 30.06 18.07 -27.81
N THR A 25 29.86 16.86 -27.28
CA THR A 25 30.81 15.73 -27.41
C THR A 25 30.22 14.48 -28.05
N GLY A 26 28.90 14.31 -27.97
CA GLY A 26 28.17 13.18 -28.52
C GLY A 26 28.03 13.25 -30.03
N THR A 27 27.72 12.10 -30.63
CA THR A 27 27.33 12.01 -32.03
C THR A 27 25.86 12.39 -32.15
N VAL A 28 25.54 13.29 -33.06
CA VAL A 28 24.16 13.74 -33.33
C VAL A 28 23.55 12.97 -34.50
N GLU A 29 22.29 12.55 -34.38
CA GLU A 29 21.59 11.76 -35.41
C GLU A 29 20.28 12.41 -35.86
N LEU A 30 19.37 12.69 -34.92
CA LEU A 30 18.01 13.16 -35.23
C LEU A 30 17.93 14.69 -35.19
N LEU A 31 18.46 15.37 -36.21
CA LEU A 31 18.39 16.84 -36.36
C LEU A 31 17.24 17.27 -37.29
N ASP A 32 16.44 18.24 -36.85
CA ASP A 32 15.32 18.81 -37.62
C ASP A 32 14.35 17.73 -38.16
N VAL A 33 14.03 16.74 -37.33
CA VAL A 33 13.12 15.63 -37.68
C VAL A 33 11.90 15.57 -36.78
N ASP A 34 10.93 14.82 -37.28
CA ASP A 34 9.66 14.46 -36.64
C ASP A 34 9.41 12.97 -36.94
N ASP A 35 8.85 12.24 -35.99
CA ASP A 35 8.51 10.81 -36.07
C ASP A 35 9.62 9.91 -36.66
N SER A 36 10.86 10.06 -36.18
CA SER A 36 12.01 9.31 -36.70
C SER A 36 12.76 8.55 -35.61
N SER A 37 13.47 7.49 -36.00
CA SER A 37 14.38 6.74 -35.14
C SER A 37 15.64 6.34 -35.89
N PHE A 38 16.72 6.06 -35.17
CA PHE A 38 17.97 5.54 -35.71
C PHE A 38 18.42 4.32 -34.92
N ALA A 39 19.24 3.46 -35.52
CA ALA A 39 19.72 2.24 -34.88
C ALA A 39 21.21 2.35 -34.56
N LEU A 40 21.58 2.16 -33.30
CA LEU A 40 22.99 2.01 -32.91
C LEU A 40 23.50 0.63 -33.35
N THR A 41 24.56 0.62 -34.15
CA THR A 41 25.21 -0.61 -34.61
C THR A 41 26.23 -1.11 -33.59
N ALA A 42 26.65 -2.36 -33.70
CA ALA A 42 27.74 -2.89 -32.89
C ALA A 42 29.06 -2.09 -33.02
N ALA A 43 29.28 -1.42 -34.16
CA ALA A 43 30.46 -0.56 -34.35
C ALA A 43 30.34 0.74 -33.55
N ASP A 44 29.13 1.32 -33.49
CA ASP A 44 28.83 2.55 -32.75
C ASP A 44 28.98 2.33 -31.25
N LEU A 45 28.52 1.17 -30.76
CA LEU A 45 28.57 0.78 -29.35
C LEU A 45 29.98 0.42 -28.86
N SER A 46 30.95 0.23 -29.76
CA SER A 46 32.37 -0.02 -29.40
C SER A 46 32.59 -1.16 -28.39
N GLY A 47 31.73 -2.18 -28.41
CA GLY A 47 31.76 -3.29 -27.46
C GLY A 47 31.02 -3.05 -26.15
N PHE A 48 30.24 -1.97 -26.03
CA PHE A 48 29.23 -1.81 -24.98
C PHE A 48 28.15 -2.89 -25.13
N GLU A 49 27.92 -3.62 -24.04
CA GLU A 49 26.87 -4.64 -23.92
C GLU A 49 25.86 -4.17 -22.88
N PHE A 50 24.56 -4.31 -23.17
CA PHE A 50 23.51 -3.91 -22.24
C PHE A 50 22.49 -5.02 -22.04
N GLU A 51 22.38 -5.53 -20.82
CA GLU A 51 21.36 -6.50 -20.44
C GLU A 51 20.07 -5.79 -20.04
N PHE A 52 18.97 -6.14 -20.72
CA PHE A 52 17.66 -5.56 -20.46
C PHE A 52 16.58 -6.64 -20.56
N TYR A 53 15.85 -6.86 -19.47
CA TYR A 53 14.86 -7.94 -19.35
C TYR A 53 15.41 -9.32 -19.76
N GLY A 54 16.63 -9.64 -19.32
CA GLY A 54 17.29 -10.93 -19.54
C GLY A 54 17.79 -11.15 -20.97
N VAL A 55 17.82 -10.09 -21.79
CA VAL A 55 18.38 -10.12 -23.14
C VAL A 55 19.57 -9.18 -23.21
N GLU A 56 20.71 -9.71 -23.64
CA GLU A 56 21.92 -8.94 -23.90
C GLU A 56 21.85 -8.28 -25.28
N TYR A 57 21.98 -6.95 -25.31
CA TYR A 57 21.94 -6.13 -26.50
C TYR A 57 23.34 -5.58 -26.82
N THR A 58 23.89 -6.01 -27.95
CA THR A 58 25.17 -5.52 -28.51
C THR A 58 24.96 -4.69 -29.78
N THR A 59 23.70 -4.52 -30.21
CA THR A 59 23.26 -3.74 -31.37
C THR A 59 21.75 -3.55 -31.29
N GLY A 60 21.19 -2.62 -32.09
CA GLY A 60 19.74 -2.52 -32.24
C GLY A 60 19.07 -1.88 -31.02
N ILE A 61 19.79 -0.97 -30.36
CA ILE A 61 19.23 0.06 -29.48
C ILE A 61 18.78 1.20 -30.39
N ASN A 62 17.50 1.56 -30.39
CA ASN A 62 16.93 2.48 -31.35
C ASN A 62 16.25 3.67 -30.66
N PRO A 63 16.98 4.77 -30.40
CA PRO A 63 16.36 6.01 -29.93
C PRO A 63 15.51 6.66 -31.03
N SER A 64 14.43 7.30 -30.62
CA SER A 64 13.53 8.06 -31.49
C SER A 64 13.47 9.55 -31.11
N SER A 65 12.91 10.38 -31.99
CA SER A 65 12.63 11.79 -31.70
C SER A 65 11.68 11.93 -30.51
N ASN A 66 10.72 10.99 -30.39
CA ASN A 66 9.62 10.97 -29.44
C ASN A 66 10.01 10.50 -28.03
N GLY A 67 11.27 10.67 -27.61
CA GLY A 67 11.71 10.32 -26.25
C GLY A 67 11.56 8.84 -25.87
N LEU A 68 11.50 7.94 -26.88
CA LEU A 68 11.38 6.50 -26.75
C LEU A 68 12.63 5.80 -27.30
N ILE A 69 13.13 4.80 -26.58
CA ILE A 69 14.19 3.89 -27.03
C ILE A 69 13.60 2.48 -27.13
N THR A 70 13.67 1.87 -28.32
CA THR A 70 13.21 0.49 -28.53
C THR A 70 14.34 -0.45 -28.92
N PHE A 71 14.19 -1.72 -28.55
CA PHE A 71 15.20 -2.74 -28.80
C PHE A 71 14.81 -3.68 -29.95
N GLY A 72 15.81 -4.10 -30.74
CA GLY A 72 15.68 -4.99 -31.88
C GLY A 72 15.15 -4.32 -33.17
N SER A 73 14.24 -3.36 -33.06
CA SER A 73 13.76 -2.53 -34.18
C SER A 73 13.33 -1.14 -33.72
N GLY A 74 13.53 -0.13 -34.57
CA GLY A 74 13.12 1.25 -34.30
C GLY A 74 11.60 1.42 -34.27
N ASN A 75 11.15 2.27 -33.36
CA ASN A 75 9.77 2.70 -33.23
C ASN A 75 9.77 4.20 -32.93
N SER A 76 8.98 4.96 -33.68
CA SER A 76 8.83 6.40 -33.54
C SER A 76 7.37 6.80 -33.34
N GLU A 77 6.57 5.93 -32.72
CA GLU A 77 5.19 6.25 -32.34
C GLU A 77 5.17 7.51 -31.47
N TYR A 78 4.30 8.46 -31.80
CA TYR A 78 4.15 9.71 -31.06
C TYR A 78 3.10 9.60 -29.96
N SER A 79 2.11 8.70 -30.15
CA SER A 79 1.06 8.46 -29.17
C SER A 79 1.60 7.56 -28.06
N ASN A 80 1.87 8.16 -26.90
CA ASN A 80 2.31 7.43 -25.72
C ASN A 80 1.17 6.62 -25.07
N GLU A 81 1.54 5.51 -24.44
CA GLU A 81 0.64 4.66 -23.65
C GLU A 81 1.35 4.22 -22.36
N ASP A 82 0.61 3.57 -21.46
CA ASP A 82 1.09 3.02 -20.20
C ASP A 82 1.94 1.73 -20.35
N PHE A 83 2.41 1.41 -21.56
CA PHE A 83 3.16 0.18 -21.85
C PHE A 83 2.42 -1.15 -21.70
N THR A 84 1.07 -1.16 -21.62
CA THR A 84 0.28 -2.41 -21.61
C THR A 84 0.47 -3.19 -22.91
N THR A 85 0.37 -2.51 -24.07
CA THR A 85 0.28 -3.19 -25.37
C THR A 85 1.31 -2.73 -26.39
N ILE A 86 1.57 -1.43 -26.46
CA ILE A 86 2.53 -0.82 -27.37
C ILE A 86 3.62 -0.07 -26.61
N PRO A 87 4.83 0.04 -27.19
CA PRO A 87 5.30 -0.63 -28.40
C PRO A 87 5.46 -2.16 -28.22
N PRO A 88 5.42 -2.98 -29.28
CA PRO A 88 5.63 -4.43 -29.14
C PRO A 88 7.08 -4.81 -28.80
N GLN A 89 8.04 -3.90 -28.99
CA GLN A 89 9.43 -4.08 -28.60
C GLN A 89 9.61 -3.96 -27.09
N ALA A 90 10.70 -4.52 -26.55
CA ALA A 90 11.20 -4.04 -25.26
C ALA A 90 11.56 -2.55 -25.41
N ALA A 91 11.24 -1.75 -24.41
CA ALA A 91 11.30 -0.29 -24.53
C ALA A 91 11.68 0.40 -23.23
N ILE A 92 12.37 1.52 -23.39
CA ILE A 92 12.73 2.48 -22.34
C ILE A 92 12.16 3.83 -22.79
N ALA A 93 11.31 4.43 -21.96
CA ALA A 93 10.74 5.75 -22.16
C ALA A 93 11.26 6.69 -21.08
N PRO A 94 12.37 7.41 -21.30
CA PRO A 94 12.75 8.52 -20.42
C PRO A 94 11.70 9.64 -20.41
N LEU A 95 11.05 9.89 -21.55
CA LEU A 95 9.99 10.89 -21.71
C LEU A 95 9.24 10.63 -23.03
N TRP A 96 8.49 9.53 -23.13
CA TRP A 96 7.80 9.19 -24.39
C TRP A 96 6.55 10.05 -24.56
N ASP A 97 6.58 10.87 -25.62
CA ASP A 97 5.51 11.79 -26.03
C ASP A 97 5.78 12.24 -27.49
N ASP A 98 4.92 13.07 -28.06
CA ASP A 98 5.03 13.62 -29.41
C ASP A 98 6.04 14.79 -29.45
N LEU A 99 7.30 14.48 -29.82
CA LEU A 99 8.45 15.40 -29.76
C LEU A 99 9.14 15.59 -31.12
N VAL A 100 9.56 16.83 -31.36
CA VAL A 100 10.31 17.24 -32.55
C VAL A 100 11.67 17.84 -32.20
N THR A 101 12.65 17.65 -33.08
CA THR A 101 14.03 18.15 -32.91
C THR A 101 14.32 19.38 -33.79
N TYR A 102 13.34 20.28 -33.92
CA TYR A 102 13.47 21.46 -34.77
C TYR A 102 14.40 22.53 -34.17
N ASN A 103 14.71 23.56 -34.95
CA ASN A 103 15.43 24.76 -34.52
C ASN A 103 16.86 24.49 -34.01
N GLY A 104 17.48 23.41 -34.48
CA GLY A 104 18.83 23.02 -34.07
C GLY A 104 18.90 22.11 -32.85
N GLY A 105 17.77 21.68 -32.30
CA GLY A 105 17.71 20.59 -31.31
C GLY A 105 18.02 19.24 -31.95
N GLY A 106 18.32 18.24 -31.11
CA GLY A 106 18.73 16.93 -31.61
C GLY A 106 18.76 15.82 -30.58
N VAL A 107 18.83 14.59 -31.09
CA VAL A 107 19.15 13.41 -30.27
C VAL A 107 20.62 13.06 -30.46
N TYR A 108 21.35 13.07 -29.34
CA TYR A 108 22.77 12.83 -29.22
C TYR A 108 23.01 11.51 -28.50
N TRP A 109 24.08 10.81 -28.85
CA TRP A 109 24.51 9.62 -28.13
C TRP A 109 26.03 9.58 -27.95
N GLN A 110 26.48 8.99 -26.84
CA GLN A 110 27.89 8.77 -26.57
C GLN A 110 28.10 7.58 -25.62
N VAL A 111 29.01 6.67 -25.95
CA VAL A 111 29.55 5.71 -24.98
C VAL A 111 30.68 6.38 -24.21
N LEU A 112 30.54 6.44 -22.88
CA LEU A 112 31.48 7.05 -21.95
C LEU A 112 32.07 5.99 -21.02
N GLY A 113 33.25 6.27 -20.45
CA GLY A 113 33.92 5.36 -19.53
C GLY A 113 34.69 4.24 -20.23
N SER A 114 35.09 3.23 -19.46
CA SER A 114 35.80 2.04 -19.96
C SER A 114 35.69 0.88 -18.97
N GLY A 115 35.62 -0.35 -19.45
CA GLY A 115 35.53 -1.52 -18.58
C GLY A 115 34.27 -1.45 -17.71
N GLY A 116 34.38 -1.76 -16.41
CA GLY A 116 33.21 -1.79 -15.52
C GLY A 116 32.56 -0.43 -15.20
N ASP A 117 33.06 0.68 -15.75
CA ASP A 117 32.50 2.03 -15.58
C ASP A 117 31.90 2.58 -16.89
N GLN A 118 31.74 1.72 -17.90
CA GLN A 118 31.23 2.07 -19.21
C GLN A 118 29.71 2.26 -19.17
N ARG A 119 29.23 3.28 -19.88
CA ARG A 119 27.80 3.63 -19.96
C ARG A 119 27.47 4.31 -21.29
N LEU A 120 26.26 4.09 -21.79
CA LEU A 120 25.72 4.77 -22.97
C LEU A 120 24.81 5.92 -22.51
N VAL A 121 25.16 7.15 -22.88
CA VAL A 121 24.32 8.34 -22.68
C VAL A 121 23.58 8.64 -23.97
N ILE A 122 22.26 8.82 -23.90
CA ILE A 122 21.40 9.28 -24.99
C ILE A 122 20.68 10.54 -24.49
N GLN A 123 20.94 11.68 -25.13
CA GLN A 123 20.43 12.99 -24.73
C GLN A 123 19.51 13.55 -25.82
N TRP A 124 18.31 13.97 -25.42
CA TRP A 124 17.44 14.84 -26.20
C TRP A 124 17.76 16.26 -25.77
N ASP A 125 18.39 17.01 -26.66
CA ASP A 125 18.87 18.36 -26.41
C ASP A 125 18.07 19.37 -27.23
N ASP A 126 17.56 20.39 -26.55
CA ASP A 126 16.76 21.47 -27.12
C ASP A 126 15.56 20.97 -27.98
N VAL A 127 14.81 19.97 -27.50
CA VAL A 127 13.65 19.39 -28.23
C VAL A 127 12.32 20.04 -27.81
N PHE A 128 11.26 19.85 -28.61
CA PHE A 128 9.97 20.51 -28.40
C PHE A 128 8.80 19.53 -28.53
N TYR A 129 7.72 19.76 -27.79
CA TYR A 129 6.45 19.07 -28.06
C TYR A 129 5.83 19.55 -29.37
N ILE A 130 5.22 18.65 -30.13
CA ILE A 130 4.37 19.04 -31.26
C ILE A 130 3.22 19.91 -30.74
N GLY A 131 2.91 21.01 -31.42
CA GLY A 131 1.85 21.94 -30.98
C GLY A 131 2.15 22.71 -29.69
N GLY A 132 3.30 22.48 -29.04
CA GLY A 132 3.79 23.20 -27.88
C GLY A 132 4.54 24.50 -28.21
N SER A 133 5.09 25.12 -27.17
CA SER A 133 5.89 26.36 -27.31
C SER A 133 7.22 26.08 -28.00
N GLN A 134 7.42 26.62 -29.20
CA GLN A 134 8.68 26.52 -29.95
C GLN A 134 9.75 27.54 -29.49
N SER A 135 9.60 28.08 -28.27
CA SER A 135 10.48 29.11 -27.72
C SER A 135 11.09 28.73 -26.37
N ASN A 136 10.67 27.60 -25.81
CA ASN A 136 11.22 27.05 -24.57
C ASN A 136 11.40 25.55 -24.78
N PRO A 137 12.57 25.13 -25.28
CA PRO A 137 12.83 23.71 -25.49
C PRO A 137 13.02 22.98 -24.16
N ILE A 138 12.93 21.66 -24.23
CA ILE A 138 13.20 20.76 -23.11
C ILE A 138 14.47 19.94 -23.38
N THR A 139 15.16 19.56 -22.30
CA THR A 139 16.39 18.78 -22.35
C THR A 139 16.40 17.70 -21.27
N PHE A 140 16.61 16.45 -21.70
CA PHE A 140 16.64 15.27 -20.84
C PHE A 140 17.52 14.17 -21.45
N GLN A 141 17.83 13.14 -20.67
CA GLN A 141 18.64 12.03 -21.13
C GLN A 141 18.26 10.70 -20.46
N ALA A 142 18.67 9.61 -21.11
CA ALA A 142 18.77 8.27 -20.53
C ALA A 142 20.24 7.84 -20.47
N VAL A 143 20.65 7.22 -19.37
CA VAL A 143 21.99 6.65 -19.16
C VAL A 143 21.85 5.16 -18.88
N LEU A 144 22.48 4.32 -19.69
CA LEU A 144 22.48 2.87 -19.56
C LEU A 144 23.86 2.41 -19.05
N TYR A 145 23.91 1.82 -17.86
CA TYR A 145 25.17 1.39 -17.23
C TYR A 145 25.45 -0.09 -17.54
N GLU A 146 26.57 -0.38 -18.20
CA GLU A 146 26.93 -1.73 -18.68
C GLU A 146 27.08 -2.73 -17.54
N ARG A 147 27.81 -2.38 -16.48
CA ARG A 147 28.14 -3.32 -15.41
C ARG A 147 26.94 -3.71 -14.55
N THR A 148 26.05 -2.76 -14.30
CA THR A 148 24.96 -2.93 -13.33
C THR A 148 23.62 -3.18 -13.99
N GLY A 149 23.48 -2.93 -15.29
CA GLY A 149 22.19 -2.95 -15.98
C GLY A 149 21.25 -1.82 -15.56
N ASP A 150 21.74 -0.85 -14.77
CA ASP A 150 20.93 0.29 -14.35
C ASP A 150 20.57 1.18 -15.53
N ILE A 151 19.40 1.79 -15.45
CA ILE A 151 18.90 2.79 -16.39
C ILE A 151 18.60 4.05 -15.58
N GLN A 152 19.21 5.18 -15.91
CA GLN A 152 18.94 6.43 -15.22
C GLN A 152 18.40 7.49 -16.17
N PHE A 153 17.26 8.08 -15.83
CA PHE A 153 16.69 9.23 -16.51
C PHE A 153 17.07 10.48 -15.75
N ASN A 154 17.48 11.51 -16.48
CA ASN A 154 17.85 12.80 -15.91
C ASN A 154 17.18 13.92 -16.70
N TYR A 155 16.55 14.85 -15.98
CA TYR A 155 15.72 15.90 -16.55
C TYR A 155 16.34 17.27 -16.24
N ALA A 156 17.07 17.84 -17.19
CA ALA A 156 17.71 19.15 -16.99
C ALA A 156 16.67 20.27 -16.95
N ASP A 157 15.78 20.29 -17.94
CA ASP A 157 14.68 21.23 -18.06
C ASP A 157 13.52 20.57 -18.81
N LEU A 158 12.36 20.46 -18.17
CA LEU A 158 11.10 20.01 -18.78
C LEU A 158 10.04 21.11 -18.81
N GLY A 159 10.43 22.35 -18.49
CA GLY A 159 9.54 23.49 -18.57
C GLY A 159 9.30 23.85 -20.03
N ASP A 160 8.05 23.92 -20.47
CA ASP A 160 7.70 24.35 -21.85
C ASP A 160 6.73 25.55 -21.87
N ASN A 161 6.35 26.06 -20.70
CA ASN A 161 5.32 27.10 -20.49
C ASN A 161 3.90 26.69 -20.95
N SER A 162 3.66 25.40 -21.19
CA SER A 162 2.33 24.82 -21.40
C SER A 162 1.66 24.53 -20.05
N THR A 163 0.36 24.28 -20.08
CA THR A 163 -0.36 23.67 -18.95
C THR A 163 -0.62 22.18 -19.14
N SER A 164 -0.51 21.67 -20.37
CA SER A 164 -0.87 20.28 -20.72
C SER A 164 0.30 19.32 -20.83
N GLN A 165 1.50 19.80 -21.17
CA GLN A 165 2.70 18.96 -21.35
C GLN A 165 3.84 19.27 -20.35
N ASN A 166 3.76 20.44 -19.71
CA ASN A 166 4.81 20.97 -18.85
C ASN A 166 5.21 19.97 -17.78
N GLU A 167 6.52 19.80 -17.57
CA GLU A 167 7.07 18.92 -16.52
C GLU A 167 6.71 17.43 -16.67
N GLY A 168 6.44 16.97 -17.90
CA GLY A 168 6.10 15.58 -18.22
C GLY A 168 4.64 15.22 -17.96
N ALA A 169 3.74 16.22 -17.97
CA ALA A 169 2.32 16.04 -17.66
C ALA A 169 1.54 15.14 -18.63
N SER A 170 2.06 14.92 -19.85
CA SER A 170 1.45 14.08 -20.90
C SER A 170 2.33 12.91 -21.33
N ALA A 171 3.47 12.70 -20.67
CA ALA A 171 4.48 11.74 -21.12
C ALA A 171 4.37 10.41 -20.37
N THR A 172 4.83 9.34 -21.02
CA THR A 172 5.14 8.06 -20.36
C THR A 172 6.59 8.06 -19.90
N ILE A 173 6.81 7.71 -18.63
CA ILE A 173 8.12 7.46 -18.04
C ILE A 173 8.12 6.03 -17.53
N GLY A 174 9.00 5.18 -18.06
CA GLY A 174 9.06 3.80 -17.64
C GLY A 174 9.90 2.88 -18.53
N ILE A 175 9.81 1.59 -18.23
CA ILE A 175 10.45 0.50 -18.96
C ILE A 175 9.49 -0.69 -19.13
N LYS A 176 9.70 -1.51 -20.15
CA LYS A 176 8.94 -2.75 -20.37
C LYS A 176 9.74 -3.82 -21.11
N ALA A 177 9.39 -5.08 -20.87
CA ALA A 177 9.83 -6.22 -21.67
C ALA A 177 9.18 -6.24 -23.07
N SER A 178 9.64 -7.17 -23.93
CA SER A 178 9.10 -7.36 -25.28
C SER A 178 7.72 -8.02 -25.30
N GLY A 179 6.83 -7.56 -26.17
CA GLY A 179 5.44 -8.02 -26.31
C GLY A 179 4.44 -7.25 -25.43
N PRO A 180 3.14 -7.60 -25.51
CA PRO A 180 2.13 -7.10 -24.59
C PRO A 180 2.45 -7.54 -23.16
N GLN A 181 2.27 -6.65 -22.18
CA GLN A 181 2.72 -6.89 -20.81
C GLN A 181 1.56 -7.01 -19.82
N GLY A 182 1.75 -7.95 -18.89
CA GLY A 182 1.10 -7.95 -17.60
C GLY A 182 2.02 -7.26 -16.59
N GLY A 183 2.81 -8.06 -15.87
CA GLY A 183 3.69 -7.60 -14.80
C GLY A 183 5.11 -7.17 -15.20
N ASP A 184 5.64 -7.55 -16.38
CA ASP A 184 7.02 -7.17 -16.79
C ASP A 184 7.06 -5.76 -17.44
N ARG A 185 6.50 -4.79 -16.72
CA ARG A 185 6.55 -3.36 -17.03
C ARG A 185 6.64 -2.54 -15.75
N LEU A 186 7.39 -1.46 -15.78
CA LEU A 186 7.49 -0.51 -14.69
C LEU A 186 7.27 0.91 -15.21
N VAL A 187 6.15 1.53 -14.80
CA VAL A 187 5.72 2.85 -15.27
C VAL A 187 5.48 3.79 -14.09
N PRO A 188 6.54 4.44 -13.55
CA PRO A 188 6.40 5.36 -12.42
C PRO A 188 5.57 6.61 -12.74
N SER A 189 5.37 6.94 -14.02
CA SER A 189 4.55 8.07 -14.45
C SER A 189 3.96 7.83 -15.84
N TYR A 190 2.66 8.08 -15.97
CA TYR A 190 1.92 8.13 -17.23
C TYR A 190 0.90 9.26 -17.12
N ASP A 191 1.02 10.29 -17.96
CA ASP A 191 0.16 11.47 -17.97
C ASP A 191 0.00 12.14 -16.58
N ALA A 192 1.08 12.11 -15.79
CA ALA A 192 1.04 12.42 -14.36
C ALA A 192 2.27 13.20 -13.84
N GLY A 193 3.07 13.81 -14.73
CA GLY A 193 4.12 14.74 -14.33
C GLY A 193 3.56 16.12 -13.91
N PRO A 194 4.26 16.89 -13.06
CA PRO A 194 5.45 16.53 -12.30
C PRO A 194 5.12 15.64 -11.09
N ASN A 195 5.98 14.67 -10.77
CA ASN A 195 5.88 13.84 -9.57
C ASN A 195 7.28 13.41 -9.06
N GLY A 196 7.36 12.54 -8.05
CA GLY A 196 8.64 12.14 -7.46
C GLY A 196 9.69 11.63 -8.47
N PHE A 197 9.27 11.15 -9.64
CA PHE A 197 10.12 10.52 -10.65
C PHE A 197 10.37 11.38 -11.91
N VAL A 198 9.56 12.41 -12.16
CA VAL A 198 9.70 13.27 -13.36
C VAL A 198 9.48 14.74 -13.05
N GLY A 199 10.28 15.60 -13.69
CA GLY A 199 10.26 17.06 -13.57
C GLY A 199 11.66 17.64 -13.67
N SER A 200 11.76 18.93 -13.95
CA SER A 200 13.00 19.71 -14.04
C SER A 200 13.86 19.53 -12.78
N ALA A 201 15.15 19.30 -12.97
CA ALA A 201 16.12 18.99 -11.93
C ALA A 201 15.76 17.76 -11.08
N ARG A 202 15.19 16.72 -11.71
CA ARG A 202 14.96 15.39 -11.11
C ARG A 202 15.71 14.30 -11.87
N SER A 203 15.91 13.19 -11.17
CA SER A 203 16.48 11.97 -11.73
C SER A 203 15.76 10.74 -11.17
N THR A 204 15.57 9.75 -12.03
CA THR A 204 14.98 8.45 -11.67
C THR A 204 15.88 7.34 -12.16
N ARG A 205 16.16 6.38 -11.29
CA ARG A 205 16.97 5.21 -11.61
C ARG A 205 16.09 3.96 -11.57
N PHE A 206 16.18 3.15 -12.63
CA PHE A 206 15.66 1.80 -12.69
C PHE A 206 16.82 0.83 -12.47
N ALA A 207 16.66 -0.08 -11.53
CA ALA A 207 17.68 -1.07 -11.19
C ALA A 207 17.03 -2.44 -11.14
N PHE A 208 17.67 -3.42 -11.76
CA PHE A 208 17.30 -4.82 -11.57
C PHE A 208 17.79 -5.27 -10.19
N ARG A 209 16.89 -5.85 -9.39
CA ARG A 209 17.23 -6.58 -8.17
C ARG A 209 17.04 -8.05 -8.47
N ASP A 210 18.06 -8.85 -8.19
CA ASP A 210 17.90 -10.29 -8.27
C ASP A 210 16.77 -10.71 -7.29
N PRO A 211 15.77 -11.49 -7.73
CA PRO A 211 14.75 -12.05 -6.86
C PRO A 211 15.42 -13.07 -5.93
N VAL A 212 15.90 -12.60 -4.78
CA VAL A 212 16.72 -13.39 -3.85
C VAL A 212 16.01 -13.67 -2.55
N VAL A 213 16.26 -14.85 -2.02
CA VAL A 213 16.02 -15.19 -0.62
C VAL A 213 17.33 -15.66 0.01
N PHE A 214 17.46 -15.43 1.30
CA PHE A 214 18.48 -16.11 2.10
C PHE A 214 17.90 -17.43 2.61
N GLY A 215 18.71 -18.48 2.60
CA GLY A 215 18.36 -19.80 3.10
C GLY A 215 19.43 -20.36 4.02
N LEU A 216 19.00 -21.00 5.11
CA LEU A 216 19.90 -21.69 6.04
C LEU A 216 20.09 -23.15 5.59
N ASP A 217 21.26 -23.45 5.02
CA ASP A 217 21.63 -24.81 4.61
C ASP A 217 22.28 -25.57 5.77
N VAL A 218 21.50 -26.46 6.40
CA VAL A 218 21.96 -27.25 7.54
C VAL A 218 22.91 -28.38 7.14
N ALA A 219 23.04 -28.70 5.85
CA ALA A 219 24.01 -29.69 5.40
C ALA A 219 25.44 -29.17 5.44
N THR A 220 25.63 -27.85 5.30
CA THR A 220 26.95 -27.22 5.22
C THR A 220 27.21 -26.16 6.29
N ASP A 221 26.24 -25.88 7.17
CA ASP A 221 26.30 -24.81 8.18
C ASP A 221 26.50 -23.41 7.57
N ASP A 222 25.89 -23.17 6.41
CA ASP A 222 26.03 -21.93 5.65
C ASP A 222 24.69 -21.21 5.52
N ILE A 223 24.76 -19.88 5.41
CA ILE A 223 23.67 -19.07 4.88
C ILE A 223 23.97 -18.83 3.40
N VAL A 224 22.99 -19.15 2.55
CA VAL A 224 23.09 -19.10 1.10
C VAL A 224 22.09 -18.09 0.57
N GLN A 225 22.54 -17.19 -0.30
CA GLN A 225 21.67 -16.31 -1.08
C GLN A 225 21.34 -16.99 -2.40
N LEU A 226 20.05 -17.16 -2.67
CA LEU A 226 19.54 -17.92 -3.81
C LEU A 226 18.63 -17.05 -4.63
N ASN A 227 18.81 -17.07 -5.95
CA ASN A 227 17.77 -16.61 -6.86
C ASN A 227 16.63 -17.65 -6.81
N PHE A 228 15.46 -17.26 -6.29
CA PHE A 228 14.38 -18.22 -6.02
C PHE A 228 13.63 -18.68 -7.29
N ASP A 229 13.85 -18.01 -8.42
CA ASP A 229 13.28 -18.37 -9.72
C ASP A 229 14.03 -19.47 -10.43
N THR A 230 15.36 -19.44 -10.31
CA THR A 230 16.27 -20.36 -11.00
C THR A 230 16.84 -21.42 -10.06
N GLY A 231 16.81 -21.17 -8.76
CA GLY A 231 17.50 -21.96 -7.74
C GLY A 231 19.02 -21.78 -7.76
N GLN A 232 19.53 -20.83 -8.55
CA GLN A 232 20.96 -20.56 -8.63
C GLN A 232 21.46 -19.87 -7.35
N GLU A 233 22.60 -20.33 -6.86
CA GLU A 233 23.33 -19.65 -5.80
C GLU A 233 23.98 -18.36 -6.31
N VAL A 234 23.66 -17.26 -5.64
CA VAL A 234 24.24 -15.93 -5.88
C VAL A 234 25.48 -15.75 -5.00
N SER A 235 25.35 -16.07 -3.72
CA SER A 235 26.43 -15.97 -2.75
C SER A 235 26.23 -16.93 -1.57
N ARG A 236 27.27 -17.15 -0.77
CA ARG A 236 27.19 -17.88 0.49
C ARG A 236 28.20 -17.37 1.51
N PHE A 237 27.89 -17.57 2.79
CA PHE A 237 28.86 -17.41 3.86
C PHE A 237 28.65 -18.45 4.96
N SER A 238 29.76 -18.89 5.54
CA SER A 238 29.74 -19.87 6.62
C SER A 238 29.48 -19.24 7.96
N LEU A 239 28.65 -19.91 8.76
CA LEU A 239 28.39 -19.48 10.12
C LEU A 239 29.68 -19.60 10.97
N PRO A 240 30.03 -18.59 11.79
CA PRO A 240 31.34 -18.53 12.46
C PRO A 240 31.71 -19.72 13.36
N GLN A 241 30.71 -20.45 13.89
CA GLN A 241 30.92 -21.52 14.88
C GLN A 241 30.44 -22.91 14.42
N GLY A 242 29.84 -23.03 13.21
CA GLY A 242 29.21 -24.27 12.74
C GLY A 242 28.06 -24.77 13.62
N GLY A 243 27.34 -25.80 13.17
CA GLY A 243 26.27 -26.44 13.94
C GLY A 243 24.90 -25.79 13.78
N ALA A 244 24.53 -25.40 12.55
CA ALA A 244 23.16 -25.06 12.22
C ALA A 244 22.26 -26.29 12.42
N VAL A 245 21.08 -26.09 13.01
CA VAL A 245 20.08 -27.15 13.20
C VAL A 245 18.75 -26.73 12.61
N PHE A 246 17.86 -27.71 12.39
CA PHE A 246 16.55 -27.48 11.79
C PHE A 246 15.63 -26.49 12.54
N ASN A 247 15.93 -26.18 13.81
CA ASN A 247 15.17 -25.23 14.61
C ASN A 247 15.88 -23.87 14.74
N ASP A 248 16.93 -23.64 13.95
CA ASP A 248 17.51 -22.30 13.79
C ASP A 248 16.69 -21.53 12.76
N ALA A 249 16.70 -20.21 12.88
CA ALA A 249 15.82 -19.35 12.09
C ALA A 249 16.57 -18.17 11.50
N ILE A 250 16.11 -17.66 10.36
CA ILE A 250 16.68 -16.48 9.70
C ILE A 250 15.60 -15.50 9.29
N ALA A 251 15.94 -14.22 9.20
CA ALA A 251 15.13 -13.17 8.58
C ALA A 251 16.02 -12.19 7.82
N PHE A 252 15.45 -11.41 6.90
CA PHE A 252 16.20 -10.47 6.06
C PHE A 252 15.54 -9.09 6.03
N SER A 253 16.33 -8.02 6.14
CA SER A 253 15.85 -6.61 6.12
C SER A 253 16.07 -5.88 4.81
N GLY A 254 16.58 -6.53 3.76
CA GLY A 254 17.07 -5.87 2.55
C GLY A 254 18.58 -5.56 2.61
N ASP A 255 19.14 -5.36 3.81
CA ASP A 255 20.57 -5.05 4.00
C ASP A 255 21.28 -5.94 5.05
N ARG A 256 20.52 -6.59 5.94
CA ARG A 256 21.05 -7.45 7.01
C ARG A 256 20.33 -8.77 7.07
N VAL A 257 21.10 -9.81 7.36
CA VAL A 257 20.58 -11.15 7.68
C VAL A 257 20.59 -11.32 9.19
N PHE A 258 19.42 -11.55 9.75
CA PHE A 258 19.24 -11.94 11.14
C PHE A 258 19.30 -13.46 11.23
N TYR A 259 20.08 -13.98 12.16
CA TYR A 259 20.21 -15.40 12.41
C TYR A 259 20.00 -15.68 13.88
N TYR A 260 19.03 -16.55 14.19
CA TYR A 260 18.88 -17.12 15.51
C TYR A 260 19.49 -18.51 15.56
N GLY A 261 20.54 -18.66 16.36
CA GLY A 261 21.22 -19.93 16.55
C GLY A 261 22.28 -19.85 17.63
N PHE A 262 23.18 -20.83 17.66
CA PHE A 262 24.25 -20.89 18.66
C PHE A 262 25.42 -19.96 18.30
N ASP A 263 25.89 -19.16 19.26
CA ASP A 263 27.05 -18.25 19.10
C ASP A 263 28.38 -18.83 19.62
N GLY A 264 28.37 -20.10 20.02
CA GLY A 264 29.51 -20.76 20.67
C GLY A 264 29.37 -20.86 22.20
N THR A 265 28.48 -20.08 22.83
CA THR A 265 28.23 -20.11 24.28
C THR A 265 26.76 -20.34 24.61
N ALA A 266 25.86 -19.64 23.92
CA ALA A 266 24.42 -19.70 24.13
C ALA A 266 23.67 -19.51 22.81
N ARG A 267 22.34 -19.59 22.85
CA ARG A 267 21.51 -19.16 21.72
C ARG A 267 21.31 -17.66 21.78
N SER A 268 21.54 -16.98 20.67
CA SER A 268 21.49 -15.53 20.53
C SER A 268 21.00 -15.14 19.15
N LEU A 269 20.58 -13.88 19.02
CA LEU A 269 20.27 -13.27 17.75
C LEU A 269 21.55 -12.61 17.21
N GLN A 270 21.99 -13.01 16.03
CA GLN A 270 23.19 -12.50 15.38
C GLN A 270 22.78 -11.75 14.11
N GLU A 271 23.38 -10.57 13.90
CA GLU A 271 23.16 -9.76 12.68
C GLU A 271 24.38 -9.86 11.78
N PHE A 272 24.17 -10.17 10.51
CA PHE A 272 25.21 -10.21 9.49
C PHE A 272 24.91 -9.22 8.38
N SER A 273 25.96 -8.68 7.74
CA SER A 273 25.80 -8.10 6.42
C SER A 273 25.44 -9.18 5.40
N THR A 274 24.90 -8.81 4.24
CA THR A 274 24.64 -9.74 3.13
C THR A 274 25.90 -10.48 2.65
N ALA A 275 27.09 -9.93 2.91
CA ALA A 275 28.37 -10.56 2.62
C ALA A 275 28.90 -11.48 3.75
N GLY A 276 28.14 -11.68 4.83
CA GLY A 276 28.48 -12.58 5.94
C GLY A 276 29.39 -11.98 7.02
N THR A 277 29.54 -10.65 7.08
CA THR A 277 30.28 -10.00 8.18
C THR A 277 29.37 -9.88 9.39
N LEU A 278 29.76 -10.43 10.54
CA LEU A 278 29.03 -10.25 11.80
C LEU A 278 29.05 -8.77 12.21
N LEU A 279 27.87 -8.19 12.38
CA LEU A 279 27.64 -6.79 12.73
C LEU A 279 27.29 -6.65 14.21
N ASP A 280 26.40 -7.51 14.72
CA ASP A 280 25.91 -7.46 16.09
C ASP A 280 25.54 -8.85 16.65
N THR A 281 25.43 -8.96 17.97
CA THR A 281 24.99 -10.17 18.66
C THR A 281 24.27 -9.83 19.96
N ASP A 282 23.00 -10.19 20.03
CA ASP A 282 22.13 -9.94 21.17
C ASP A 282 21.75 -11.22 21.91
N PRO A 283 21.99 -11.29 23.22
CA PRO A 283 21.40 -12.32 24.06
C PRO A 283 19.87 -12.26 23.98
N ILE A 284 19.22 -13.37 23.66
CA ILE A 284 17.75 -13.47 23.59
C ILE A 284 17.05 -12.93 24.85
N ALA A 285 17.64 -13.17 26.02
CA ALA A 285 17.08 -12.72 27.29
C ALA A 285 17.05 -11.19 27.43
N SER A 286 17.97 -10.43 26.79
CA SER A 286 17.93 -8.96 26.82
C SER A 286 16.82 -8.39 25.94
N LEU A 287 16.41 -9.13 24.90
CA LEU A 287 15.31 -8.75 24.00
C LEU A 287 13.92 -9.07 24.59
N GLY A 288 13.84 -9.69 25.76
CA GLY A 288 12.58 -10.13 26.36
C GLY A 288 11.96 -11.33 25.65
N LEU A 289 12.75 -12.07 24.85
CA LEU A 289 12.33 -13.24 24.09
C LEU A 289 12.53 -14.54 24.90
N PRO A 290 11.72 -15.59 24.62
CA PRO A 290 11.91 -16.91 25.21
C PRO A 290 13.16 -17.60 24.68
N VAL A 291 13.65 -18.60 25.41
CA VAL A 291 14.86 -19.37 25.03
C VAL A 291 14.65 -20.20 23.75
N THR A 292 13.40 -20.41 23.32
CA THR A 292 13.05 -21.13 22.09
C THR A 292 12.46 -20.16 21.08
N ILE A 293 13.06 -20.11 19.89
CA ILE A 293 12.49 -19.48 18.70
C ILE A 293 12.59 -20.51 17.60
N ASP A 294 11.50 -20.74 16.89
CA ASP A 294 11.40 -21.73 15.82
C ASP A 294 11.36 -21.07 14.44
N GLY A 295 10.79 -19.86 14.35
CA GLY A 295 10.75 -19.07 13.11
C GLY A 295 11.04 -17.59 13.36
N LEU A 296 11.73 -16.97 12.41
CA LEU A 296 12.00 -15.53 12.37
C LEU A 296 11.47 -14.95 11.07
N ALA A 297 10.98 -13.71 11.12
CA ALA A 297 10.56 -12.94 9.96
C ALA A 297 10.74 -11.44 10.23
N LEU A 298 10.63 -10.61 9.20
CA LEU A 298 10.40 -9.16 9.36
C LEU A 298 8.97 -8.79 9.01
N HIS A 299 8.41 -7.86 9.78
CA HIS A 299 7.12 -7.23 9.49
C HIS A 299 7.12 -5.81 10.09
N ASP A 300 6.77 -4.78 9.30
CA ASP A 300 6.79 -3.37 9.74
C ASP A 300 8.13 -2.92 10.36
N ALA A 301 9.26 -3.35 9.77
CA ALA A 301 10.60 -3.13 10.30
C ALA A 301 10.83 -3.65 11.74
N LEU A 302 9.94 -4.51 12.25
CA LEU A 302 10.12 -5.26 13.49
C LEU A 302 10.56 -6.68 13.15
N LEU A 303 11.49 -7.20 13.95
CA LEU A 303 11.79 -8.62 13.95
C LEU A 303 10.67 -9.37 14.65
N VAL A 304 10.11 -10.34 13.95
CA VAL A 304 9.04 -11.21 14.46
C VAL A 304 9.64 -12.56 14.77
N ALA A 305 9.40 -13.03 15.99
CA ALA A 305 9.86 -14.33 16.47
C ALA A 305 8.67 -15.19 16.90
N SER A 306 8.66 -16.45 16.48
CA SER A 306 7.65 -17.43 16.88
C SER A 306 8.25 -18.46 17.83
N ASP A 307 7.47 -18.87 18.83
CA ASP A 307 7.87 -19.86 19.84
C ASP A 307 6.78 -20.92 20.00
N SER A 308 7.05 -22.12 19.52
CA SER A 308 6.17 -23.28 19.62
C SER A 308 5.93 -23.76 21.05
N THR A 309 6.85 -23.49 21.98
CA THR A 309 6.74 -23.94 23.37
C THR A 309 5.73 -23.11 24.15
N THR A 310 5.75 -21.80 23.95
CA THR A 310 4.77 -20.89 24.57
C THR A 310 3.54 -20.66 23.70
N GLY A 311 3.60 -21.02 22.41
CA GLY A 311 2.56 -20.76 21.42
C GLY A 311 2.40 -19.27 21.13
N ARG A 312 3.48 -18.48 21.25
CA ARG A 312 3.43 -17.02 21.12
C ARG A 312 4.25 -16.51 19.95
N VAL A 313 3.79 -15.38 19.42
CA VAL A 313 4.53 -14.55 18.48
C VAL A 313 4.94 -13.25 19.17
N TYR A 314 6.18 -12.83 18.99
CA TYR A 314 6.82 -11.68 19.59
C TYR A 314 7.30 -10.72 18.52
N PHE A 315 7.15 -9.41 18.75
CA PHE A 315 7.58 -8.36 17.84
C PHE A 315 8.62 -7.51 18.56
N VAL A 316 9.82 -7.45 18.01
CA VAL A 316 10.99 -6.81 18.62
C VAL A 316 11.49 -5.71 17.72
N ASN A 317 11.77 -4.56 18.31
CA ASN A 317 12.49 -3.48 17.64
C ASN A 317 13.98 -3.70 17.87
N THR A 318 14.70 -4.12 16.84
CA THR A 318 16.14 -4.45 16.87
C THR A 318 17.05 -3.22 16.92
N THR A 319 16.52 -2.01 16.70
CA THR A 319 17.31 -0.78 16.88
C THR A 319 17.37 -0.34 18.34
N THR A 320 16.35 -0.69 19.12
CA THR A 320 16.19 -0.29 20.52
C THR A 320 16.30 -1.46 21.49
N ASP A 321 16.45 -2.67 20.97
CA ASP A 321 16.48 -3.94 21.72
C ASP A 321 15.26 -4.13 22.63
N THR A 322 14.08 -3.71 22.14
CA THR A 322 12.86 -3.75 22.94
C THR A 322 11.79 -4.64 22.34
N LEU A 323 11.15 -5.44 23.20
CA LEU A 323 9.90 -6.12 22.89
C LEU A 323 8.78 -5.08 22.77
N VAL A 324 8.20 -4.97 21.58
CA VAL A 324 7.11 -4.03 21.26
C VAL A 324 5.76 -4.64 21.66
N ARG A 325 5.48 -5.86 21.20
CA ARG A 325 4.23 -6.58 21.52
C ARG A 325 4.41 -8.08 21.41
N SER A 326 3.44 -8.83 21.96
CA SER A 326 3.31 -10.27 21.72
C SER A 326 1.86 -10.71 21.86
N TRP A 327 1.49 -11.79 21.17
CA TRP A 327 0.17 -12.41 21.27
C TRP A 327 0.27 -13.94 21.25
N LEU A 328 -0.81 -14.61 21.64
CA LEU A 328 -0.91 -16.06 21.63
C LEU A 328 -1.44 -16.50 20.25
N SER A 329 -0.73 -17.40 19.59
CA SER A 329 -1.11 -17.92 18.28
C SER A 329 -2.25 -18.94 18.39
N PRO A 330 -3.25 -18.89 17.49
CA PRO A 330 -4.27 -19.92 17.40
C PRO A 330 -3.78 -21.21 16.71
N VAL A 331 -2.59 -21.20 16.10
CA VAL A 331 -1.99 -22.32 15.38
C VAL A 331 -0.61 -22.70 15.91
N GLY A 332 -0.13 -23.89 15.55
CA GLY A 332 1.23 -24.34 15.85
C GLY A 332 2.28 -23.43 15.21
N LEU A 333 3.42 -23.24 15.88
CA LEU A 333 4.49 -22.31 15.49
C LEU A 333 5.84 -23.03 15.37
N GLY A 334 5.85 -24.29 14.93
CA GLY A 334 7.03 -25.15 15.00
C GLY A 334 7.97 -25.09 13.79
N GLU A 335 7.65 -24.29 12.78
CA GLU A 335 8.32 -24.27 11.48
C GLU A 335 8.51 -22.82 10.99
N GLY A 336 8.89 -22.64 9.72
CA GLY A 336 9.16 -21.37 9.09
C GLY A 336 8.04 -20.33 9.25
N LEU A 337 8.48 -19.10 9.45
CA LEU A 337 7.66 -17.90 9.59
C LEU A 337 8.05 -16.93 8.47
N ALA A 338 7.07 -16.33 7.81
CA ALA A 338 7.30 -15.20 6.91
C ALA A 338 6.41 -14.03 7.31
N GLY A 339 6.91 -12.81 7.15
CA GLY A 339 6.13 -11.59 7.32
C GLY A 339 5.84 -11.00 5.95
N ALA A 340 4.57 -10.78 5.67
CA ALA A 340 4.09 -10.13 4.47
C ALA A 340 3.62 -8.74 4.85
N GLY A 341 4.59 -7.82 4.86
CA GLY A 341 4.39 -6.44 5.27
C GLY A 341 3.26 -5.80 4.47
N GLU A 342 3.22 -5.94 3.15
CA GLU A 342 2.16 -5.33 2.33
C GLU A 342 0.74 -5.81 2.67
N ARG A 343 0.62 -7.04 3.19
CA ARG A 343 -0.67 -7.68 3.54
C ARG A 343 -1.07 -7.45 5.00
N GLY A 344 -0.18 -6.95 5.84
CA GLY A 344 -0.39 -6.91 7.29
C GLY A 344 -0.56 -8.32 7.89
N SER A 345 0.14 -9.30 7.32
CA SER A 345 -0.01 -10.71 7.63
C SER A 345 1.32 -11.35 8.02
N LEU A 346 1.24 -12.40 8.83
CA LEU A 346 2.29 -13.39 8.98
C LEU A 346 1.83 -14.69 8.34
N PHE A 347 2.76 -15.44 7.76
CA PHE A 347 2.53 -16.79 7.28
C PHE A 347 3.33 -17.77 8.11
N VAL A 348 2.70 -18.88 8.48
CA VAL A 348 3.30 -19.94 9.29
C VAL A 348 3.17 -21.27 8.57
N ALA A 349 4.27 -21.98 8.38
CA ALA A 349 4.27 -23.33 7.84
C ALA A 349 3.85 -24.37 8.90
N ASP A 350 3.20 -25.44 8.45
CA ASP A 350 2.93 -26.63 9.25
C ASP A 350 3.36 -27.87 8.43
N SER A 351 4.49 -28.45 8.84
CA SER A 351 5.10 -29.62 8.19
C SER A 351 4.30 -30.91 8.39
N ALA A 352 3.47 -30.98 9.43
CA ALA A 352 2.66 -32.16 9.74
C ALA A 352 1.34 -32.16 8.97
N ALA A 353 0.78 -30.97 8.72
CA ALA A 353 -0.45 -30.78 7.96
C ALA A 353 -0.22 -30.51 6.46
N ASP A 354 1.02 -30.23 6.05
CA ASP A 354 1.38 -29.75 4.71
C ASP A 354 0.58 -28.49 4.34
N THR A 355 0.53 -27.52 5.27
CA THR A 355 -0.22 -26.27 5.10
C THR A 355 0.62 -25.04 5.39
N ILE A 356 0.21 -23.90 4.85
CA ILE A 356 0.62 -22.58 5.33
C ILE A 356 -0.63 -21.88 5.88
N THR A 357 -0.55 -21.33 7.09
CA THR A 357 -1.61 -20.50 7.67
C THR A 357 -1.24 -19.03 7.60
N GLU A 358 -2.13 -18.20 7.04
CA GLU A 358 -2.04 -16.74 7.10
C GLU A 358 -2.70 -16.26 8.39
N LEU A 359 -1.97 -15.46 9.16
CA LEU A 359 -2.41 -14.84 10.40
C LEU A 359 -2.38 -13.32 10.23
N ASP A 360 -3.37 -12.63 10.76
CA ASP A 360 -3.32 -11.18 10.90
C ASP A 360 -2.18 -10.80 11.87
N ALA A 361 -1.24 -9.96 11.46
CA ALA A 361 -0.05 -9.67 12.26
C ALA A 361 -0.35 -8.85 13.53
N ASP A 362 -1.47 -8.12 13.55
CA ASP A 362 -1.84 -7.25 14.67
C ASP A 362 -2.66 -8.00 15.73
N THR A 363 -3.58 -8.85 15.29
CA THR A 363 -4.57 -9.55 16.14
C THR A 363 -4.23 -11.02 16.37
N GLY A 364 -3.45 -11.64 15.48
CA GLY A 364 -3.16 -13.08 15.48
C GLY A 364 -4.31 -13.95 14.96
N GLU A 365 -5.39 -13.34 14.44
CA GLU A 365 -6.53 -14.08 13.90
C GLU A 365 -6.17 -14.84 12.62
N VAL A 366 -6.74 -16.03 12.43
CA VAL A 366 -6.55 -16.81 11.21
C VAL A 366 -7.30 -16.14 10.07
N VAL A 367 -6.56 -15.72 9.04
CA VAL A 367 -7.11 -15.15 7.81
C VAL A 367 -7.50 -16.28 6.86
N ARG A 368 -6.57 -17.20 6.60
CA ARG A 368 -6.82 -18.38 5.76
C ARG A 368 -5.81 -19.49 6.02
N VAL A 369 -6.14 -20.69 5.54
CA VAL A 369 -5.24 -21.86 5.54
C VAL A 369 -5.09 -22.35 4.11
N LEU A 370 -3.85 -22.40 3.63
CA LEU A 370 -3.47 -22.88 2.31
C LEU A 370 -2.99 -24.32 2.41
N SER A 371 -3.56 -25.21 1.61
CA SER A 371 -3.03 -26.56 1.44
C SER A 371 -1.88 -26.54 0.43
N LEU A 372 -0.75 -27.15 0.80
CA LEU A 372 0.44 -27.15 -0.04
C LEU A 372 0.50 -28.40 -0.90
N PRO A 373 0.87 -28.28 -2.18
CA PRO A 373 1.18 -29.44 -3.01
C PRO A 373 2.58 -30.03 -2.72
N MET A 374 3.19 -29.76 -1.56
CA MET A 374 4.50 -30.28 -1.15
C MET A 374 4.42 -30.99 0.20
N VAL A 375 5.44 -31.79 0.51
CA VAL A 375 5.54 -32.53 1.76
C VAL A 375 6.61 -31.90 2.65
N GLY A 376 6.24 -31.59 3.89
CA GLY A 376 7.14 -31.04 4.90
C GLY A 376 7.66 -29.65 4.52
N PRO A 377 6.80 -28.63 4.36
CA PRO A 377 7.27 -27.25 4.32
C PRO A 377 8.14 -26.95 5.54
N ALA A 378 9.31 -26.35 5.32
CA ALA A 378 10.28 -26.02 6.38
C ALA A 378 10.47 -24.50 6.47
N GLY A 379 11.35 -23.94 5.65
CA GLY A 379 11.60 -22.51 5.61
C GLY A 379 10.54 -21.77 4.81
N LEU A 380 10.22 -20.56 5.24
CA LEU A 380 9.21 -19.72 4.61
C LEU A 380 9.72 -18.28 4.47
N ALA A 381 9.53 -17.68 3.30
CA ALA A 381 9.79 -16.28 3.04
C ALA A 381 8.63 -15.68 2.23
N TYR A 382 8.46 -14.37 2.34
CA TYR A 382 7.55 -13.60 1.51
C TYR A 382 8.36 -12.49 0.84
N VAL A 383 8.28 -12.41 -0.48
CA VAL A 383 9.06 -11.50 -1.32
C VAL A 383 8.31 -11.34 -2.63
N GLU A 384 8.29 -10.14 -3.20
CA GLU A 384 7.64 -9.85 -4.49
C GLU A 384 6.17 -10.32 -4.58
N SER A 385 5.41 -10.16 -3.50
CA SER A 385 4.02 -10.62 -3.39
C SER A 385 3.81 -12.14 -3.54
N GLU A 386 4.87 -12.93 -3.37
CA GLU A 386 4.84 -14.38 -3.46
C GLU A 386 5.34 -15.04 -2.17
N LEU A 387 4.80 -16.23 -1.88
CA LEU A 387 5.33 -17.10 -0.84
C LEU A 387 6.40 -18.00 -1.41
N ILE A 388 7.59 -17.96 -0.82
CA ILE A 388 8.69 -18.86 -1.12
C ILE A 388 8.78 -19.87 0.01
N VAL A 389 8.64 -21.15 -0.31
CA VAL A 389 8.68 -22.24 0.67
C VAL A 389 9.74 -23.26 0.29
N SER A 390 10.58 -23.63 1.26
CA SER A 390 11.53 -24.74 1.10
C SER A 390 10.95 -26.05 1.62
N SER A 391 11.45 -27.14 1.07
CA SER A 391 11.34 -28.46 1.70
C SER A 391 12.73 -28.97 2.10
N PRO A 392 12.82 -29.85 3.12
CA PRO A 392 14.09 -30.45 3.54
C PRO A 392 14.69 -31.39 2.46
N PHE A 393 14.00 -31.60 1.34
CA PHE A 393 14.44 -32.41 0.21
C PHE A 393 15.06 -31.58 -0.93
N GLY A 394 15.32 -30.29 -0.70
CA GLY A 394 16.02 -29.38 -1.63
C GLY A 394 15.15 -28.79 -2.73
N GLU A 395 13.84 -28.79 -2.52
CA GLU A 395 12.91 -28.09 -3.39
C GLU A 395 12.60 -26.70 -2.81
N LEU A 396 12.61 -25.68 -3.66
CA LEU A 396 12.00 -24.37 -3.42
C LEU A 396 10.77 -24.23 -4.30
N ARG A 397 9.68 -23.71 -3.75
CA ARG A 397 8.49 -23.36 -4.51
C ARG A 397 8.04 -21.94 -4.27
N ARG A 398 7.60 -21.32 -5.35
CA ARG A 398 6.89 -20.05 -5.40
C ARG A 398 5.40 -20.32 -5.41
N LEU A 399 4.66 -19.68 -4.52
CA LEU A 399 3.24 -19.88 -4.33
C LEU A 399 2.50 -18.54 -4.34
N ASN A 400 1.33 -18.53 -4.96
CA ASN A 400 0.40 -17.42 -4.82
C ASN A 400 -0.15 -17.40 -3.38
N PRO A 401 0.01 -16.29 -2.64
CA PRO A 401 -0.37 -16.21 -1.22
C PRO A 401 -1.87 -16.28 -0.97
N ASP A 402 -2.70 -16.00 -1.98
CA ASP A 402 -4.14 -16.02 -1.83
C ASP A 402 -4.75 -17.41 -2.01
N THR A 403 -4.16 -18.20 -2.90
CA THR A 403 -4.75 -19.45 -3.40
C THR A 403 -3.92 -20.68 -3.06
N GLY A 404 -2.63 -20.52 -2.73
CA GLY A 404 -1.66 -21.61 -2.60
C GLY A 404 -1.28 -22.25 -3.94
N GLN A 405 -1.67 -21.65 -5.07
CA GLN A 405 -1.29 -22.12 -6.40
C GLN A 405 0.23 -22.05 -6.57
N VAL A 406 0.84 -23.09 -7.13
CA VAL A 406 2.27 -23.08 -7.50
C VAL A 406 2.48 -22.19 -8.72
N LEU A 407 3.32 -21.17 -8.54
CA LEU A 407 3.78 -20.25 -9.59
C LEU A 407 5.08 -20.75 -10.23
N GLY A 408 5.95 -21.37 -9.44
CA GLY A 408 7.22 -21.93 -9.88
C GLY A 408 7.78 -22.95 -8.89
N ALA A 409 8.66 -23.83 -9.37
CA ALA A 409 9.34 -24.82 -8.53
C ALA A 409 10.74 -25.10 -9.08
N VAL A 410 11.74 -25.07 -8.21
CA VAL A 410 13.15 -25.35 -8.53
C VAL A 410 13.76 -26.30 -7.53
N ASN A 411 14.72 -27.09 -7.97
CA ASN A 411 15.49 -27.97 -7.10
C ASN A 411 16.89 -27.36 -6.91
N THR A 412 17.19 -26.94 -5.69
CA THR A 412 18.47 -26.33 -5.33
C THR A 412 19.52 -27.37 -4.96
N GLY A 413 19.08 -28.57 -4.55
CA GLY A 413 19.95 -29.60 -3.97
C GLY A 413 20.46 -29.27 -2.56
N LEU A 414 19.99 -28.18 -1.94
CA LEU A 414 20.39 -27.72 -0.60
C LEU A 414 19.40 -28.18 0.47
N GLN A 415 19.82 -28.30 1.74
CA GLN A 415 18.91 -28.63 2.84
C GLN A 415 18.48 -27.35 3.57
N LEU A 416 17.61 -26.58 2.92
CA LEU A 416 17.16 -25.28 3.43
C LEU A 416 16.11 -25.46 4.53
N SER A 417 16.50 -25.24 5.78
CA SER A 417 15.64 -25.37 6.97
C SER A 417 14.85 -24.11 7.29
N ALA A 418 15.40 -22.94 6.98
CA ALA A 418 14.78 -21.64 7.18
C ALA A 418 15.04 -20.76 5.96
N LEU A 419 14.13 -19.82 5.69
CA LEU A 419 14.26 -18.82 4.64
C LEU A 419 14.06 -17.42 5.22
N GLY A 420 14.72 -16.42 4.64
CA GLY A 420 14.54 -15.01 4.93
C GLY A 420 14.38 -14.24 3.64
N GLY A 421 13.21 -13.61 3.46
CA GLY A 421 12.95 -12.66 2.38
C GLY A 421 12.69 -11.27 2.95
N ASP A 422 12.73 -10.27 2.09
CA ASP A 422 12.45 -8.87 2.42
C ASP A 422 11.12 -8.40 1.80
N ASP A 423 10.09 -8.36 2.63
CA ASP A 423 8.94 -7.49 2.40
C ASP A 423 8.67 -6.67 3.67
N ALA A 424 9.65 -5.84 4.03
CA ALA A 424 9.54 -4.92 5.17
C ALA A 424 8.62 -3.72 4.85
N THR A 425 7.83 -3.77 3.77
CA THR A 425 6.92 -2.69 3.44
C THR A 425 5.83 -2.55 4.50
N THR A 426 5.45 -1.30 4.80
CA THR A 426 4.35 -1.06 5.73
C THR A 426 3.02 -1.28 5.01
N PRO A 427 2.06 -2.06 5.54
CA PRO A 427 0.77 -2.31 4.90
C PRO A 427 -0.10 -1.05 4.83
N ALA A 428 -1.15 -1.06 4.00
CA ALA A 428 -2.16 0.02 3.89
C ALA A 428 -3.10 0.10 5.09
N PRO A 429 -3.21 1.26 5.80
CA PRO A 429 -3.90 1.36 7.09
C PRO A 429 -5.35 0.85 7.02
N ARG A 430 -5.84 0.27 8.11
CA ARG A 430 -7.21 -0.28 8.22
C ARG A 430 -7.92 0.33 9.42
N VAL A 431 -9.24 0.44 9.36
CA VAL A 431 -10.07 0.82 10.50
C VAL A 431 -10.30 -0.41 11.38
N LEU A 432 -9.72 -0.44 12.58
CA LEU A 432 -9.86 -1.54 13.53
C LEU A 432 -11.11 -1.44 14.39
N SER A 433 -11.56 -0.21 14.66
CA SER A 433 -12.78 0.04 15.42
C SER A 433 -13.44 1.33 14.99
N SER A 434 -14.76 1.37 15.06
CA SER A 434 -15.58 2.54 14.83
C SER A 434 -16.53 2.74 16.02
N SER A 435 -16.77 3.99 16.44
CA SER A 435 -17.74 4.31 17.48
C SER A 435 -19.19 4.21 17.01
N ILE A 436 -19.41 4.20 15.69
CA ILE A 436 -20.71 4.01 15.04
C ILE A 436 -20.57 2.80 14.11
N SER A 437 -21.37 1.76 14.35
CA SER A 437 -21.43 0.56 13.54
C SER A 437 -22.46 0.69 12.43
N ASP A 438 -22.35 -0.16 11.42
CA ASP A 438 -23.32 -0.21 10.32
C ASP A 438 -24.71 -0.62 10.86
N GLY A 439 -25.72 0.21 10.59
CA GLY A 439 -27.08 0.07 11.09
C GLY A 439 -27.34 0.69 12.47
N ASP A 440 -26.37 1.36 13.09
CA ASP A 440 -26.59 2.01 14.39
C ASP A 440 -27.60 3.17 14.32
N THR A 441 -28.22 3.46 15.47
CA THR A 441 -29.09 4.62 15.67
C THR A 441 -28.48 5.54 16.72
N VAL A 442 -28.31 6.83 16.37
CA VAL A 442 -27.79 7.88 17.26
C VAL A 442 -28.87 8.95 17.47
N GLY A 443 -28.81 9.69 18.58
CA GLY A 443 -29.69 10.86 18.73
C GLY A 443 -29.30 11.98 17.76
N PRO A 444 -30.21 12.88 17.35
CA PRO A 444 -29.84 14.02 16.53
C PRO A 444 -29.00 15.03 17.32
N GLY A 445 -28.39 15.95 16.59
CA GLY A 445 -27.50 16.96 17.14
C GLY A 445 -26.04 16.72 16.77
N THR A 446 -25.14 17.34 17.52
CA THR A 446 -23.70 17.19 17.29
C THR A 446 -23.23 15.83 17.75
N ILE A 447 -22.64 15.06 16.83
CA ILE A 447 -22.14 13.70 17.10
C ILE A 447 -20.62 13.69 17.05
N VAL A 448 -20.00 13.05 18.03
CA VAL A 448 -18.55 12.79 18.02
C VAL A 448 -18.34 11.38 17.53
N TYR A 449 -17.79 11.25 16.34
CA TYR A 449 -17.38 9.97 15.76
C TYR A 449 -15.90 9.73 16.06
N SER A 450 -15.54 8.50 16.42
CA SER A 450 -14.15 8.10 16.57
C SER A 450 -13.85 6.78 15.88
N ALA A 451 -12.69 6.69 15.26
CA ALA A 451 -12.17 5.46 14.66
C ALA A 451 -10.73 5.21 15.09
N GLN A 452 -10.38 3.95 15.34
CA GLN A 452 -9.00 3.53 15.59
C GLN A 452 -8.46 2.83 14.36
N PHE A 453 -7.23 3.19 13.97
CA PHE A 453 -6.54 2.62 12.82
C PHE A 453 -5.50 1.59 13.26
N SER A 454 -5.18 0.66 12.37
CA SER A 454 -4.14 -0.36 12.61
C SER A 454 -2.72 0.21 12.65
N ARG A 455 -2.53 1.41 12.11
CA ARG A 455 -1.23 2.07 12.04
C ARG A 455 -1.35 3.59 11.87
N PRO A 456 -0.25 4.34 12.05
CA PRO A 456 -0.27 5.79 11.93
C PRO A 456 -0.62 6.24 10.51
N LEU A 457 -1.57 7.18 10.42
CA LEU A 457 -1.89 7.92 9.20
C LEU A 457 -0.90 9.08 9.01
N ASN A 458 -0.74 9.52 7.76
CA ASN A 458 -0.01 10.75 7.45
C ASN A 458 -0.87 11.97 7.83
N ALA A 459 -0.72 12.43 9.06
CA ALA A 459 -1.45 13.58 9.58
C ALA A 459 -1.18 14.90 8.81
N GLY A 460 -0.13 14.96 7.98
CA GLY A 460 0.21 16.15 7.21
C GLY A 460 -0.69 16.41 6.00
N VAL A 461 -1.43 15.39 5.54
CA VAL A 461 -2.37 15.50 4.41
C VAL A 461 -3.84 15.44 4.83
N LEU A 462 -4.13 14.96 6.05
CA LEU A 462 -5.50 14.81 6.55
C LEU A 462 -6.19 16.15 6.83
N ASP A 463 -7.36 16.36 6.25
CA ASP A 463 -8.29 17.43 6.59
C ASP A 463 -9.77 17.02 6.48
N ALA A 464 -10.67 17.94 6.82
CA ALA A 464 -12.11 17.66 6.89
C ALA A 464 -12.75 17.35 5.53
N SER A 465 -12.11 17.68 4.40
CA SER A 465 -12.59 17.36 3.05
C SER A 465 -12.36 15.91 2.66
N ASP A 466 -11.52 15.18 3.41
CA ASP A 466 -11.27 13.75 3.24
C ASP A 466 -12.42 12.88 3.77
N VAL A 467 -13.41 13.50 4.40
CA VAL A 467 -14.56 12.85 4.99
C VAL A 467 -15.82 13.33 4.30
N LEU A 468 -16.62 12.39 3.83
CA LEU A 468 -17.93 12.67 3.25
C LEU A 468 -19.03 12.19 4.22
N LEU A 469 -19.96 13.07 4.57
CA LEU A 469 -21.16 12.70 5.32
C LEU A 469 -22.39 13.07 4.50
N VAL A 470 -23.18 12.09 4.08
CA VAL A 470 -24.36 12.32 3.25
C VAL A 470 -25.60 11.79 3.95
N GLY A 471 -26.55 12.67 4.19
CA GLY A 471 -27.92 12.30 4.57
C GLY A 471 -28.74 11.96 3.32
N ALA A 472 -29.54 10.90 3.38
CA ALA A 472 -30.39 10.46 2.28
C ALA A 472 -31.40 11.55 1.86
N SER A 473 -31.83 12.39 2.79
CA SER A 473 -32.80 13.48 2.59
C SER A 473 -32.14 14.86 2.68
N THR A 474 -31.17 15.03 3.57
CA THR A 474 -30.52 16.32 3.83
C THR A 474 -29.32 16.58 2.92
N GLY A 475 -28.85 15.58 2.16
CA GLY A 475 -27.68 15.67 1.31
C GLY A 475 -26.38 15.77 2.10
N GLU A 476 -25.33 16.31 1.49
CA GLU A 476 -24.01 16.45 2.11
C GLU A 476 -24.06 17.36 3.35
N GLN A 477 -23.46 16.88 4.44
CA GLN A 477 -23.38 17.55 5.74
C GLN A 477 -21.94 17.97 6.05
N PRO A 478 -21.75 19.08 6.77
CA PRO A 478 -20.41 19.53 7.14
C PRO A 478 -19.79 18.67 8.24
N ILE A 479 -18.46 18.55 8.17
CA ILE A 479 -17.62 18.05 9.26
C ILE A 479 -17.08 19.27 10.02
N ASP A 480 -17.52 19.47 11.26
CA ASP A 480 -17.18 20.65 12.07
C ASP A 480 -15.70 20.66 12.46
N SER A 481 -15.13 19.48 12.72
CA SER A 481 -13.71 19.33 13.01
C SER A 481 -13.22 17.92 12.77
N LEU A 482 -11.98 17.80 12.27
CA LEU A 482 -11.21 16.56 12.24
C LEU A 482 -10.00 16.71 13.17
N SER A 483 -9.72 15.68 13.96
CA SER A 483 -8.49 15.58 14.74
C SER A 483 -7.97 14.15 14.72
N TYR A 484 -6.65 14.00 14.63
CA TYR A 484 -5.99 12.70 14.61
C TYR A 484 -4.85 12.66 15.62
N ASN A 485 -4.81 11.60 16.42
CA ASN A 485 -3.74 11.34 17.38
C ASN A 485 -2.90 10.16 16.89
N ALA A 486 -1.70 10.44 16.35
CA ALA A 486 -0.82 9.43 15.76
C ALA A 486 -0.27 8.42 16.77
N GLN A 487 -0.16 8.77 18.06
CA GLN A 487 0.33 7.86 19.10
C GLN A 487 -0.69 6.78 19.45
N THR A 488 -1.97 7.15 19.45
CA THR A 488 -3.10 6.25 19.74
C THR A 488 -3.78 5.74 18.48
N GLN A 489 -3.33 6.23 17.32
CA GLN A 489 -3.87 5.94 15.99
C GLN A 489 -5.38 6.19 15.92
N THR A 490 -5.86 7.21 16.64
CA THR A 490 -7.29 7.48 16.81
C THR A 490 -7.67 8.77 16.08
N LEU A 491 -8.65 8.65 15.17
CA LEU A 491 -9.37 9.75 14.57
C LEU A 491 -10.54 10.15 15.47
N THR A 492 -10.79 11.44 15.58
CA THR A 492 -11.99 12.00 16.20
C THR A 492 -12.56 13.08 15.29
N LEU A 493 -13.80 12.89 14.87
CA LEU A 493 -14.58 13.81 14.07
C LEU A 493 -15.69 14.39 14.92
N THR A 494 -15.95 15.69 14.77
CA THR A 494 -17.20 16.30 15.20
C THR A 494 -18.06 16.43 13.97
N LEU A 495 -19.09 15.59 13.86
CA LEU A 495 -20.11 15.71 12.83
C LEU A 495 -20.97 16.92 13.18
N GLY A 496 -21.39 17.69 12.18
CA GLY A 496 -22.27 18.84 12.37
C GLY A 496 -23.57 18.48 13.07
N VAL A 497 -24.45 19.47 13.28
CA VAL A 497 -25.78 19.21 13.85
C VAL A 497 -26.59 18.33 12.89
N LEU A 498 -26.70 17.04 13.21
CA LEU A 498 -27.46 16.08 12.42
C LEU A 498 -28.95 16.21 12.74
N PHE A 499 -29.76 16.20 11.69
CA PHE A 499 -31.21 16.09 11.79
C PHE A 499 -31.62 14.63 11.63
N GLU A 500 -32.89 14.32 11.84
CA GLU A 500 -33.40 12.98 11.56
C GLU A 500 -33.26 12.63 10.07
N ASP A 501 -32.39 11.65 9.78
CA ASP A 501 -32.09 11.14 8.44
C ASP A 501 -31.34 9.80 8.52
N GLN A 502 -31.19 9.16 7.37
CA GLN A 502 -30.25 8.05 7.17
C GLN A 502 -28.96 8.61 6.61
N TYR A 503 -27.86 8.38 7.32
CA TYR A 503 -26.54 8.93 6.99
C TYR A 503 -25.58 7.84 6.52
N THR A 504 -24.79 8.17 5.51
CA THR A 504 -23.54 7.46 5.17
C THR A 504 -22.37 8.36 5.52
N LEU A 505 -21.52 7.92 6.44
CA LEU A 505 -20.22 8.53 6.71
C LEU A 505 -19.15 7.73 5.97
N THR A 506 -18.35 8.40 5.16
CA THR A 506 -17.29 7.81 4.35
C THR A 506 -15.95 8.48 4.64
N LEU A 507 -14.91 7.69 4.90
CA LEU A 507 -13.51 8.11 4.99
C LEU A 507 -12.83 7.77 3.65
N LEU A 508 -12.37 8.79 2.92
CA LEU A 508 -11.89 8.65 1.55
C LEU A 508 -10.48 8.06 1.51
N SER A 509 -10.32 6.96 0.79
CA SER A 509 -9.03 6.33 0.54
C SER A 509 -8.33 6.96 -0.66
N ALA A 510 -7.34 7.82 -0.42
CA ALA A 510 -6.51 8.40 -1.47
C ALA A 510 -5.13 8.79 -0.94
N ALA A 511 -4.16 9.00 -1.84
CA ALA A 511 -2.79 9.39 -1.50
C ALA A 511 -2.68 10.77 -0.82
N ASP A 512 -3.69 11.62 -1.00
CA ASP A 512 -3.85 12.94 -0.40
C ASP A 512 -4.93 13.02 0.68
N ALA A 513 -5.54 11.88 1.06
CA ALA A 513 -6.61 11.78 2.06
C ALA A 513 -6.25 10.81 3.20
N PHE A 514 -7.06 9.77 3.45
CA PHE A 514 -6.72 8.72 4.41
C PHE A 514 -5.62 7.81 3.84
N VAL A 515 -4.37 8.14 4.16
CA VAL A 515 -3.16 7.43 3.73
C VAL A 515 -2.22 7.18 4.92
N GLY A 516 -1.51 6.06 4.90
CA GLY A 516 -0.50 5.73 5.91
C GLY A 516 0.74 6.61 5.81
N VAL A 517 1.59 6.61 6.84
CA VAL A 517 2.91 7.31 6.80
C VAL A 517 3.80 6.79 5.66
N GLY A 518 3.61 5.54 5.22
CA GLY A 518 4.29 4.94 4.07
C GLY A 518 3.72 5.33 2.70
N GLY A 519 2.70 6.20 2.63
CA GLY A 519 2.11 6.65 1.36
C GLY A 519 1.07 5.72 0.74
N ARG A 520 0.79 4.56 1.37
CA ARG A 520 -0.25 3.63 0.94
C ARG A 520 -1.64 4.09 1.40
N PRO A 521 -2.63 4.24 0.50
CA PRO A 521 -4.01 4.62 0.85
C PRO A 521 -4.66 3.63 1.83
N LEU A 522 -5.74 4.07 2.47
CA LEU A 522 -6.56 3.24 3.37
C LEU A 522 -7.03 1.96 2.67
N ASP A 523 -7.02 0.84 3.38
CA ASP A 523 -7.69 -0.42 3.01
C ASP A 523 -9.05 -0.41 3.74
N GLY A 524 -9.98 0.36 3.16
CA GLY A 524 -11.15 0.89 3.87
C GLY A 524 -12.45 0.14 3.60
N GLU A 525 -12.58 -0.56 2.49
CA GLU A 525 -13.82 -1.23 2.11
C GLU A 525 -14.25 -2.32 3.11
N ALA A 526 -15.53 -2.67 3.16
CA ALA A 526 -15.98 -3.69 4.10
C ALA A 526 -15.46 -5.09 3.74
N ALA A 527 -14.92 -5.80 4.72
CA ALA A 527 -14.64 -7.23 4.60
C ALA A 527 -15.97 -8.04 4.56
N PRO A 528 -16.01 -9.23 3.94
CA PRO A 528 -17.20 -10.06 3.92
C PRO A 528 -17.74 -10.38 5.32
N GLY A 529 -18.86 -9.74 5.69
CA GLY A 529 -19.57 -9.99 6.95
C GLY A 529 -19.21 -9.08 8.12
N THR A 530 -18.25 -8.15 7.97
CA THR A 530 -17.89 -7.16 9.02
C THR A 530 -17.48 -5.83 8.40
N SER A 531 -17.91 -4.68 8.94
CA SER A 531 -17.39 -3.36 8.54
C SER A 531 -16.05 -3.03 9.20
N VAL A 532 -15.80 -3.55 10.41
CA VAL A 532 -14.51 -3.47 11.11
C VAL A 532 -14.08 -4.85 11.63
N PRO A 533 -12.79 -5.21 11.57
CA PRO A 533 -11.70 -4.49 10.89
C PRO A 533 -11.95 -4.32 9.38
N SER A 534 -11.73 -3.11 8.86
CA SER A 534 -11.99 -2.79 7.44
C SER A 534 -10.99 -3.46 6.52
N GLY A 535 -11.26 -3.49 5.23
CA GLY A 535 -10.32 -3.82 4.19
C GLY A 535 -10.21 -5.30 3.84
N ASN A 536 -9.65 -5.56 2.65
CA ASN A 536 -9.36 -6.87 2.10
C ASN A 536 -7.85 -7.19 2.10
N ARG A 537 -7.02 -6.34 2.72
CA ARG A 537 -5.55 -6.37 2.74
C ARG A 537 -4.89 -5.92 1.43
N VAL A 538 -5.62 -5.17 0.60
CA VAL A 538 -5.09 -4.47 -0.57
C VAL A 538 -5.42 -2.99 -0.39
N GLU A 539 -4.46 -2.13 -0.66
CA GLU A 539 -4.68 -0.68 -0.53
C GLU A 539 -5.80 -0.18 -1.44
N GLY A 540 -6.54 0.83 -0.97
CA GLY A 540 -7.68 1.39 -1.68
C GLY A 540 -9.01 1.04 -1.02
N GLY A 541 -10.09 1.59 -1.58
CA GLY A 541 -11.44 1.38 -1.06
C GLY A 541 -11.77 2.27 0.13
N ASP A 542 -12.90 2.96 0.06
CA ASP A 542 -13.32 3.87 1.11
C ASP A 542 -13.94 3.11 2.29
N PHE A 543 -13.65 3.57 3.51
CA PHE A 543 -14.37 3.09 4.68
C PHE A 543 -15.70 3.81 4.80
N SER A 544 -16.81 3.06 4.84
CA SER A 544 -18.14 3.62 4.96
C SER A 544 -18.95 2.94 6.06
N VAL A 545 -19.69 3.74 6.84
CA VAL A 545 -20.68 3.28 7.81
C VAL A 545 -22.02 3.94 7.55
N HIS A 546 -23.09 3.14 7.58
CA HIS A 546 -24.46 3.61 7.44
C HIS A 546 -25.12 3.64 8.82
N PHE A 547 -25.75 4.74 9.19
CA PHE A 547 -26.41 4.87 10.48
C PHE A 547 -27.62 5.81 10.37
N SER A 548 -28.45 5.81 11.39
CA SER A 548 -29.63 6.68 11.48
C SER A 548 -29.47 7.69 12.60
N ALA A 549 -29.85 8.93 12.37
CA ALA A 549 -30.09 9.89 13.45
C ALA A 549 -31.59 9.90 13.73
N ASP A 550 -32.00 9.66 14.97
CA ASP A 550 -33.41 9.43 15.32
C ASP A 550 -33.80 9.98 16.71
N VAL A 551 -35.05 10.40 16.88
CA VAL A 551 -35.61 10.95 18.11
C VAL A 551 -36.66 10.02 18.70
N ASP A 552 -36.20 9.06 19.51
CA ASP A 552 -37.12 8.16 20.23
C ASP A 552 -38.08 8.93 21.16
N VAL A 553 -37.59 9.87 21.99
CA VAL A 553 -38.42 10.67 22.90
C VAL A 553 -37.81 12.05 23.19
N ALA A 554 -38.57 13.13 22.96
CA ALA A 554 -38.21 14.50 23.33
C ALA A 554 -39.28 15.18 24.22
N PRO A 555 -38.94 16.17 25.07
CA PRO A 555 -39.95 17.01 25.74
C PRO A 555 -40.59 17.97 24.75
N LEU A 556 -41.90 18.24 24.90
CA LEU A 556 -42.58 19.29 24.14
C LEU A 556 -41.94 20.65 24.45
N PRO A 557 -41.50 21.41 23.44
CA PRO A 557 -40.88 22.72 23.64
C PRO A 557 -41.85 23.72 24.29
N SER A 558 -41.33 24.47 25.27
CA SER A 558 -42.07 25.55 25.94
C SER A 558 -41.42 26.90 25.65
N PRO A 559 -42.19 28.01 25.57
CA PRO A 559 -43.64 28.12 25.82
C PRO A 559 -44.51 27.78 24.60
N PHE A 560 -45.71 27.27 24.85
CA PHE A 560 -46.71 27.01 23.80
C PHE A 560 -47.38 28.28 23.27
N GLU A 561 -47.85 28.26 22.02
CA GLU A 561 -48.52 29.41 21.40
C GLU A 561 -49.99 29.52 21.87
N PRO A 562 -50.43 30.64 22.47
CA PRO A 562 -51.81 30.81 22.89
C PRO A 562 -52.75 30.99 21.69
N VAL A 563 -53.85 30.25 21.67
CA VAL A 563 -54.88 30.33 20.63
C VAL A 563 -55.96 31.34 21.02
N ALA A 564 -56.29 32.23 20.08
CA ALA A 564 -57.30 33.26 20.30
C ALA A 564 -58.69 32.66 20.64
N PRO A 565 -59.49 33.34 21.49
CA PRO A 565 -59.19 34.61 22.14
C PRO A 565 -58.17 34.45 23.29
N LEU A 566 -57.26 35.42 23.42
CA LEU A 566 -56.24 35.42 24.48
C LEU A 566 -56.92 35.32 25.86
N GLY A 567 -56.48 34.36 26.67
CA GLY A 567 -57.10 34.01 27.96
C GLY A 567 -58.00 32.76 27.93
N SER A 568 -58.19 32.15 26.76
CA SER A 568 -58.93 30.88 26.58
C SER A 568 -58.29 29.66 27.24
N GLN A 569 -57.03 29.76 27.68
CA GLN A 569 -56.16 28.64 28.10
C GLN A 569 -55.99 27.56 27.03
N VAL A 570 -56.31 27.86 25.77
CA VAL A 570 -56.04 26.98 24.64
C VAL A 570 -54.68 27.34 24.07
N TYR A 571 -53.84 26.32 23.90
CA TYR A 571 -52.51 26.47 23.33
C TYR A 571 -52.34 25.52 22.15
N ARG A 572 -51.48 25.90 21.22
CA ARG A 572 -51.10 25.09 20.05
C ARG A 572 -49.59 24.97 19.99
N TYR A 573 -49.14 23.84 19.47
CA TYR A 573 -47.76 23.60 19.12
C TYR A 573 -47.69 22.65 17.92
N THR A 574 -46.63 22.78 17.13
CA THR A 574 -46.33 21.92 15.99
C THR A 574 -44.90 21.43 16.11
N VAL A 575 -44.70 20.12 16.09
CA VAL A 575 -43.38 19.50 15.90
C VAL A 575 -43.24 19.12 14.43
N HIS A 576 -42.02 19.15 13.92
CA HIS A 576 -41.64 18.54 12.66
C HIS A 576 -40.63 17.42 12.96
N GLY A 577 -40.87 16.22 12.43
CA GLY A 577 -40.02 15.03 12.53
C GLY A 577 -40.16 14.19 11.26
N ASN A 578 -39.22 13.27 11.06
CA ASN A 578 -39.13 12.36 9.93
C ASN A 578 -39.31 10.92 10.41
N VAL A 579 -40.47 10.33 10.13
CA VAL A 579 -40.72 8.91 10.37
C VAL A 579 -40.04 8.10 9.26
N SER A 580 -38.88 7.54 9.56
CA SER A 580 -37.95 6.89 8.65
C SER A 580 -38.38 5.47 8.24
N SER A 581 -39.23 4.82 9.03
CA SER A 581 -39.73 3.47 8.75
C SER A 581 -41.12 3.18 9.33
N THR A 582 -41.72 2.07 8.92
CA THR A 582 -43.03 1.62 9.44
C THR A 582 -43.00 1.12 10.88
N SER A 583 -41.81 0.90 11.44
CA SER A 583 -41.57 0.56 12.84
C SER A 583 -41.10 1.73 13.69
N ASP A 584 -40.85 2.87 13.05
CA ASP A 584 -40.33 4.08 13.69
C ASP A 584 -41.40 4.73 14.57
N LEU A 585 -40.95 5.23 15.72
CA LEU A 585 -41.78 5.68 16.82
C LEU A 585 -41.21 6.91 17.54
N ASP A 586 -41.76 8.09 17.22
CA ASP A 586 -41.37 9.33 17.90
C ASP A 586 -42.23 9.62 19.13
N GLY A 587 -41.58 9.96 20.24
CA GLY A 587 -42.22 10.28 21.51
C GLY A 587 -42.12 11.76 21.90
N PHE A 588 -43.23 12.37 22.35
CA PHE A 588 -43.20 13.74 22.92
C PHE A 588 -43.75 13.80 24.34
N SER A 589 -42.97 14.27 25.31
CA SER A 589 -43.39 14.33 26.72
C SER A 589 -43.90 15.70 27.16
N LEU A 590 -44.97 15.71 27.96
CA LEU A 590 -45.52 16.92 28.60
C LEU A 590 -45.69 16.67 30.09
N ALA A 591 -45.01 17.47 30.91
CA ALA A 591 -45.23 17.50 32.35
C ALA A 591 -46.50 18.30 32.67
N ILE A 592 -47.33 17.77 33.57
CA ILE A 592 -48.59 18.39 34.02
C ILE A 592 -48.55 18.48 35.55
N ASP A 593 -48.93 19.63 36.10
CA ASP A 593 -48.94 19.80 37.56
C ASP A 593 -50.02 18.92 38.21
N PRO A 594 -49.84 18.50 39.48
CA PRO A 594 -50.87 17.76 40.20
C PRO A 594 -52.23 18.47 40.20
N ASN A 595 -53.29 17.72 39.85
CA ASN A 595 -54.69 18.19 39.77
C ASN A 595 -55.00 19.17 38.61
N GLN A 596 -54.17 19.23 37.57
CA GLN A 596 -54.56 19.88 36.31
C GLN A 596 -55.28 18.89 35.40
N ASP A 597 -56.41 19.34 34.83
CA ASP A 597 -57.11 18.62 33.77
C ASP A 597 -56.62 19.14 32.41
N LEU A 598 -56.20 18.23 31.52
CA LEU A 598 -55.80 18.56 30.15
C LEU A 598 -56.81 17.99 29.17
N THR A 599 -57.26 18.83 28.23
CA THR A 599 -57.92 18.37 27.00
C THR A 599 -56.93 18.51 25.86
N LEU A 600 -56.68 17.40 25.15
CA LEU A 600 -55.71 17.34 24.07
C LEU A 600 -56.42 17.07 22.74
N VAL A 601 -55.99 17.78 21.70
CA VAL A 601 -56.35 17.49 20.31
C VAL A 601 -55.03 17.24 19.57
N LEU A 602 -54.92 16.07 18.94
CA LEU A 602 -53.77 15.67 18.15
C LEU A 602 -54.14 15.70 16.68
N GLU A 603 -53.31 16.38 15.88
CA GLU A 603 -53.44 16.49 14.43
C GLU A 603 -52.10 16.09 13.81
N GLY A 604 -52.11 15.07 12.95
CA GLY A 604 -50.93 14.51 12.31
C GLY A 604 -51.03 14.62 10.80
N ALA A 605 -49.88 14.60 10.12
CA ALA A 605 -49.86 14.60 8.66
C ALA A 605 -50.46 13.29 8.10
N PRO A 606 -50.98 13.30 6.86
CA PRO A 606 -51.51 12.09 6.24
C PRO A 606 -50.49 10.95 6.22
N GLY A 607 -50.82 9.80 6.81
CA GLY A 607 -49.95 8.62 6.86
C GLY A 607 -49.42 8.28 8.26
N LEU A 608 -49.57 9.18 9.24
CA LEU A 608 -49.08 9.00 10.60
C LEU A 608 -50.21 8.55 11.54
N VAL A 609 -49.87 7.71 12.52
CA VAL A 609 -50.80 7.28 13.58
C VAL A 609 -50.32 7.82 14.91
N MET A 610 -51.15 8.65 15.55
CA MET A 610 -50.84 9.26 16.85
C MET A 610 -51.60 8.57 17.97
N PHE A 611 -50.92 8.32 19.09
CA PHE A 611 -51.50 7.81 20.32
C PHE A 611 -51.02 8.61 21.53
N PHE A 612 -51.84 8.66 22.58
CA PHE A 612 -51.50 9.25 23.86
C PHE A 612 -51.40 8.15 24.92
N SER A 613 -50.26 8.08 25.61
CA SER A 613 -50.01 7.10 26.68
C SER A 613 -49.75 7.82 28.01
N PRO A 614 -50.70 7.81 28.96
CA PRO A 614 -50.45 8.34 30.29
C PRO A 614 -49.56 7.37 31.08
N SER A 615 -48.30 7.72 31.30
CA SER A 615 -47.43 7.03 32.24
C SER A 615 -47.52 7.68 33.62
N GLY A 616 -48.00 6.96 34.63
CA GLY A 616 -48.11 7.52 35.99
C GLY A 616 -48.89 6.65 36.95
N GLY A 617 -48.38 5.45 37.24
CA GLY A 617 -48.82 4.66 38.39
C GLY A 617 -48.18 5.16 39.68
N GLY A 618 -48.67 6.29 40.21
CA GLY A 618 -48.45 6.73 41.60
C GLY A 618 -47.38 7.80 41.82
N GLY A 619 -47.81 9.07 41.75
CA GLY A 619 -47.05 10.24 42.23
C GLY A 619 -46.00 10.74 41.24
N ASP A 620 -46.17 11.99 40.81
CA ASP A 620 -45.32 12.78 39.90
C ASP A 620 -45.37 12.35 38.41
N GLY A 621 -46.30 12.97 37.68
CA GLY A 621 -46.67 12.63 36.31
C GLY A 621 -45.95 13.47 35.25
N GLY A 622 -45.23 12.77 34.36
CA GLY A 622 -45.02 13.18 32.98
C GLY A 622 -45.83 12.24 32.08
N GLY A 623 -46.61 12.77 31.14
CA GLY A 623 -47.28 11.96 30.11
C GLY A 623 -46.42 11.88 28.84
N PHE A 624 -46.45 10.76 28.12
CA PHE A 624 -45.81 10.59 26.81
C PHE A 624 -46.88 10.59 25.70
N LEU A 625 -46.61 11.33 24.62
CA LEU A 625 -47.24 11.18 23.32
C LEU A 625 -46.39 10.24 22.49
N GLN A 626 -47.02 9.39 21.67
CA GLN A 626 -46.36 8.37 20.87
C GLN A 626 -46.89 8.45 19.43
N GLU A 627 -46.00 8.58 18.46
CA GLU A 627 -46.28 8.52 17.03
C GLU A 627 -45.76 7.18 16.50
N VAL A 628 -46.48 6.47 15.61
CA VAL A 628 -46.08 5.14 15.09
C VAL A 628 -46.19 5.11 13.57
N GLY A 629 -45.17 4.61 12.87
CA GLY A 629 -45.25 4.21 11.46
C GLY A 629 -46.21 3.03 11.19
N LEU A 630 -46.74 2.88 9.96
CA LEU A 630 -47.78 1.88 9.62
C LEU A 630 -47.27 0.55 9.04
N ALA A 631 -47.88 -0.56 9.46
CA ALA A 631 -47.73 -1.92 8.90
C ALA A 631 -47.96 -2.09 7.38
#